data_AF-A0A3D5I7Y3-F1
#
_entry.id   AF-A0A3D5I7Y3-F1
#
_cell.length_a   1.000
_cell.length_b   1.000
_cell.length_c   1.000
_cell.angle_alpha   90.00
_cell.angle_beta   90.00
_cell.angle_gamma   90.00
#
_symmetry.space_group_name_H-M   'P 1'
#
loop_
_entity.id
_entity.type
_entity.pdbx_description
1 polymer ?
#
loop_
_entity_poly.entity_id
_entity_poly.type
_entity_poly.pdbx_seq_one_letter_code
_entity_poly.pdbx_strand_id
1 'polypeptide(L)' 'RTVMIAAECDPLMSDTPDYAEKLSAAGVEVEFTIEEGLPHGYLRARYSVERARQSFTRITDAVSRMAGVA' A
#
# COMPACT_ATOMS: atom_id res chain seq x y z
N ARG A 1 -11.42 -7.33 4.98
CA ARG A 1 -10.10 -6.73 5.26
C ARG A 1 -9.56 -6.09 3.98
N THR A 2 -8.92 -4.94 4.10
CA THR A 2 -8.28 -4.21 2.98
C THR A 2 -6.84 -3.88 3.37
N VAL A 3 -5.91 -3.98 2.41
CA VAL A 3 -4.54 -3.49 2.54
C VAL A 3 -4.32 -2.38 1.51
N MET A 4 -3.81 -1.23 1.94
CA MET A 4 -3.58 -0.08 1.07
C MET A 4 -2.10 0.34 1.13
N ILE A 5 -1.52 0.66 -0.02
CA ILE A 5 -0.15 1.17 -0.10
C ILE A 5 -0.19 2.52 -0.79
N ALA A 6 0.31 3.55 -0.12
CA ALA A 6 0.36 4.91 -0.62
C ALA A 6 1.81 5.32 -0.90
N ALA A 7 2.02 6.18 -1.88
CA ALA A 7 3.29 6.88 -2.05
C ALA A 7 3.21 8.23 -1.33
N GLU A 8 4.23 8.62 -0.55
CA GLU A 8 4.22 9.91 0.15
C GLU A 8 4.16 11.10 -0.82
N CYS A 9 4.90 11.01 -1.93
CA CYS A 9 4.95 12.04 -2.97
C CYS A 9 3.91 11.78 -4.08
N ASP A 10 2.72 11.32 -3.71
CA ASP A 10 1.56 11.14 -4.58
C ASP A 10 0.51 12.21 -4.26
N PRO A 11 -0.03 12.96 -5.25
CA PRO A 11 -1.16 13.85 -5.03
C PRO A 11 -2.39 13.17 -4.39
N LEU A 12 -2.52 11.85 -4.55
CA LEU A 12 -3.59 11.04 -3.97
C LEU A 12 -3.28 10.53 -2.56
N MET A 13 -2.11 10.82 -1.98
CA MET A 13 -1.67 10.24 -0.70
C MET A 13 -2.70 10.47 0.41
N SER A 14 -3.25 11.69 0.50
CA SER A 14 -4.25 12.07 1.50
C SER A 14 -5.53 11.25 1.44
N ASP A 15 -5.86 10.67 0.28
CA ASP A 15 -7.05 9.83 0.13
C ASP A 15 -6.91 8.51 0.92
N THR A 16 -5.68 8.10 1.25
CA THR A 16 -5.39 6.86 1.97
C THR A 16 -5.97 6.88 3.39
N PRO A 17 -5.60 7.82 4.28
CA PRO A 17 -6.21 7.91 5.61
C PRO A 17 -7.72 8.18 5.53
N ASP A 18 -8.18 9.04 4.61
CA ASP A 18 -9.60 9.37 4.46
C ASP A 18 -10.45 8.14 4.09
N TYR A 19 -9.93 7.29 3.20
CA TYR A 19 -10.63 6.06 2.80
C TYR A 19 -10.49 4.96 3.85
N ALA A 20 -9.36 4.88 4.55
CA ALA A 20 -9.18 3.97 5.68
C ALA A 20 -10.18 4.24 6.80
N GLU A 21 -10.46 5.51 7.12
CA GLU A 21 -11.49 5.89 8.09
C GLU A 21 -12.88 5.42 7.65
N LYS A 22 -13.26 5.69 6.39
CA LYS A 22 -14.55 5.26 5.82
C LYS A 22 -14.73 3.74 5.86
N LEU A 23 -13.69 3.00 5.49
CA LEU A 23 -13.70 1.53 5.55
C LEU A 23 -13.81 1.01 6.98
N SER A 24 -13.06 1.61 7.91
CA SER A 24 -13.11 1.25 9.33
C SER A 24 -14.49 1.51 9.94
N ALA A 25 -15.12 2.65 9.60
CA ALA A 25 -16.48 2.98 10.02
C ALA A 25 -17.53 2.00 9.46
N ALA A 26 -17.26 1.39 8.31
CA ALA A 26 -18.08 0.33 7.73
C ALA A 26 -17.79 -1.07 8.31
N GLY A 27 -16.94 -1.18 9.34
CA GLY A 27 -16.57 -2.45 9.98
C GLY A 27 -15.55 -3.28 9.19
N VAL A 28 -14.87 -2.68 8.21
CA VAL A 28 -13.81 -3.35 7.44
C VAL A 28 -12.48 -3.19 8.18
N GLU A 29 -11.78 -4.29 8.44
CA GLU A 29 -10.38 -4.25 8.92
C GLU A 29 -9.47 -3.62 7.85
N VAL A 30 -8.73 -2.57 8.21
CA VAL A 30 -7.84 -1.85 7.30
C VAL A 30 -6.41 -1.86 7.82
N GLU A 31 -5.46 -2.13 6.92
CA GLU A 31 -4.03 -1.94 7.12
C GLU A 31 -3.53 -1.04 5.99
N PHE A 32 -2.71 -0.03 6.29
CA PHE A 32 -2.06 0.75 5.24
C PHE A 32 -0.61 1.11 5.57
N THR A 33 0.17 1.34 4.51
CA THR A 33 1.55 1.82 4.59
C THR A 33 1.72 3.02 3.68
N ILE A 34 2.35 4.09 4.20
CA ILE A 34 2.79 5.23 3.41
C ILE A 34 4.28 5.04 3.11
N GLU A 35 4.62 4.89 1.84
CA GLU A 35 5.98 4.70 1.35
C GLU A 35 6.67 6.06 1.21
N GLU A 36 7.41 6.42 2.26
CA GLU A 36 8.14 7.69 2.38
C GLU A 36 9.02 7.97 1.14
N GLY A 37 8.99 9.20 0.63
CA GLY A 37 9.79 9.69 -0.49
C GLY A 37 9.52 9.01 -1.84
N LEU A 38 8.56 8.08 -1.94
CA LEU A 38 8.21 7.45 -3.22
C LEU A 38 7.12 8.28 -3.94
N PRO A 39 7.26 8.51 -5.27
CA PRO A 39 6.26 9.23 -6.06
C PRO A 39 5.16 8.30 -6.59
N HIS A 40 4.07 8.87 -7.08
CA HIS A 40 3.04 8.12 -7.81
C HIS A 40 3.65 7.21 -8.89
N GLY A 41 3.22 5.95 -8.93
CA GLY A 41 3.66 4.96 -9.93
C GLY A 41 5.04 4.33 -9.71
N TYR A 42 5.66 4.50 -8.53
CA TYR A 42 7.01 3.98 -8.22
C TYR A 42 7.20 2.47 -8.46
N LEU A 43 6.14 1.66 -8.45
CA LEU A 43 6.21 0.20 -8.67
C LEU A 43 6.78 -0.20 -10.04
N ARG A 44 6.78 0.72 -11.02
CA ARG A 44 7.46 0.53 -12.30
C ARG A 44 8.97 0.36 -12.13
N ALA A 45 9.54 0.97 -11.09
CA ALA A 45 10.97 0.93 -10.77
C ALA A 45 11.37 -0.25 -9.88
N ARG A 46 10.47 -1.19 -9.53
CA ARG A 46 10.75 -2.33 -8.63
C ARG A 46 11.97 -3.19 -9.01
N TYR A 47 12.39 -3.15 -10.27
CA TYR A 47 13.57 -3.89 -10.73
C TYR A 47 14.88 -3.13 -10.49
N SER A 48 14.86 -1.80 -10.50
CA SER A 48 16.07 -0.95 -10.42
C SER A 48 16.18 -0.15 -9.11
N VAL A 49 15.10 0.04 -8.36
CA VAL A 49 15.05 0.84 -7.13
C VAL A 49 14.72 -0.06 -5.94
N GLU A 50 15.64 -0.13 -4.97
CA GLU A 50 15.53 -0.98 -3.78
C GLU A 50 14.22 -0.73 -2.99
N ARG A 51 13.93 0.53 -2.67
CA ARG A 51 12.72 0.89 -1.91
C ARG A 51 11.42 0.47 -2.62
N ALA A 52 11.37 0.63 -3.94
CA ALA A 52 10.24 0.18 -4.76
C ALA A 52 10.11 -1.35 -4.76
N ARG A 53 11.23 -2.08 -4.76
CA ARG A 53 11.26 -3.55 -4.66
C ARG A 53 10.74 -4.03 -3.32
N GLN A 54 11.19 -3.43 -2.22
CA GLN A 54 10.73 -3.77 -0.88
C GLN A 54 9.22 -3.54 -0.70
N SER A 55 8.72 -2.43 -1.24
CA SER A 55 7.28 -2.16 -1.26
C SER A 55 6.51 -3.18 -2.11
N PHE A 56 7.05 -3.56 -3.27
CA PHE A 56 6.47 -4.63 -4.08
C PHE A 56 6.42 -5.97 -3.33
N THR A 57 7.48 -6.34 -2.60
CA THR A 57 7.48 -7.52 -1.72
C THR A 57 6.38 -7.44 -0.66
N ARG A 58 6.23 -6.30 0.03
CA ARG A 58 5.13 -6.10 0.99
C ARG A 58 3.75 -6.33 0.37
N ILE A 59 3.54 -5.84 -0.86
CA ILE A 59 2.29 -6.03 -1.62
C ILE A 59 2.06 -7.52 -1.90
N THR A 60 3.06 -8.24 -2.43
CA THR A 60 2.90 -9.66 -2.76
C THR A 60 2.70 -10.53 -1.52
N ASP A 61 3.37 -10.18 -0.41
CA ASP A 61 3.18 -10.85 0.87
C ASP A 61 1.77 -10.62 1.40
N ALA A 62 1.25 -9.40 1.32
CA ALA A 62 -0.13 -9.09 1.71
C ALA A 62 -1.14 -9.88 0.88
N VAL A 63 -0.97 -9.95 -0.45
CA VAL A 63 -1.81 -10.76 -1.34
C VAL A 63 -1.77 -12.24 -0.95
N SER A 64 -0.58 -12.79 -0.68
CA SER A 64 -0.41 -14.19 -0.30
C SER A 64 -1.10 -14.50 1.03
N ARG A 65 -0.97 -13.61 2.03
CA ARG A 65 -1.68 -13.72 3.31
C ARG A 65 -3.19 -13.69 3.12
N MET A 66 -3.70 -12.79 2.28
CA MET A 66 -5.13 -12.66 2.00
C MET A 66 -5.71 -13.87 1.26
N ALA A 67 -4.91 -14.50 0.40
CA ALA A 67 -5.29 -15.73 -0.31
C ALA A 67 -5.14 -16.99 0.54
N GLY A 68 -4.57 -16.89 1.75
CA GLY A 68 -4.34 -18.05 2.64
C GLY A 68 -3.23 -18.99 2.14
N VAL A 69 -2.29 -18.47 1.34
CA VAL A 69 -1.17 -19.23 0.75
C VAL A 69 0.21 -18.79 1.28
N ALA A 70 0.21 -18.00 2.36
CA ALA A 70 1.40 -17.54 3.06
C ALA A 70 1.89 -18.54 4.11
#